data_AF-A0A957L633-F1
#
_entry.id   AF-A0A957L633-F1
#
_cell.length_a   1.000
_cell.length_b   1.000
_cell.length_c   1.000
_cell.angle_alpha   90.00
_cell.angle_beta   90.00
_cell.angle_gamma   90.00
#
_symmetry.space_group_name_H-M   'P 1'
#
loop_
_entity.id
_entity.type
_entity.pdbx_description
1 polymer ?
#
loop_
_entity_poly.entity_id
_entity_poly.type
_entity_poly.pdbx_seq_one_letter_code
_entity_poly.pdbx_strand_id
1 'polypeptide(L)'
;MKRYGALLLLLSGLLLLLASPARAGGTTYFGNPGNYRALLDQLVAGDTLQLEAGDYLSGLPIDEMHGTAAAPIIIRGPASGPRARFLARSCCNTVSFGDASYIRIFNLELDGQGLANVDAVKAESTGAFTHDIWLE
;
A
#
# COMPACT_ATOMS: atom_id res chain seq x y z
N MET A 1 10.20 -16.25 -65.91
CA MET A 1 8.93 -15.69 -65.38
C MET A 1 8.27 -16.73 -64.48
N LYS A 2 7.62 -16.28 -63.38
CA LYS A 2 7.01 -17.01 -62.23
C LYS A 2 8.01 -17.30 -61.09
N ARG A 3 8.28 -16.40 -60.13
CA ARG A 3 7.47 -15.65 -59.11
C ARG A 3 6.96 -16.51 -57.94
N TYR A 4 7.66 -16.34 -56.80
CA TYR A 4 7.23 -16.30 -55.40
C TYR A 4 6.28 -17.40 -54.89
N GLY A 5 6.83 -18.33 -54.09
CA GLY A 5 6.02 -19.33 -53.38
C GLY A 5 6.78 -20.02 -52.25
N ALA A 6 7.58 -19.28 -51.48
CA ALA A 6 8.29 -19.85 -50.33
C ALA A 6 8.57 -18.76 -49.28
N LEU A 7 7.55 -18.00 -48.88
CA LEU A 7 7.71 -17.02 -47.80
C LEU A 7 6.36 -16.63 -47.19
N LEU A 8 5.63 -17.55 -46.55
CA LEU A 8 4.37 -17.16 -45.91
C LEU A 8 3.90 -17.95 -44.68
N LEU A 9 4.68 -18.87 -44.12
CA LEU A 9 4.22 -19.64 -42.94
C LEU A 9 5.31 -19.86 -41.88
N LEU A 10 6.11 -18.84 -41.56
CA LEU A 10 7.02 -18.88 -40.39
C LEU A 10 7.05 -17.54 -39.64
N LEU A 11 5.90 -16.86 -39.50
CA LEU A 11 5.85 -15.55 -38.83
C LEU A 11 4.61 -15.34 -37.93
N SER A 12 3.98 -16.44 -37.48
CA SER A 12 2.80 -16.37 -36.59
C SER A 12 3.01 -17.05 -35.23
N GLY A 13 4.21 -17.54 -34.92
CA GLY A 13 4.49 -18.29 -33.69
C GLY A 13 5.31 -17.55 -32.61
N LEU A 14 5.78 -16.32 -32.85
CA LEU A 14 6.72 -15.64 -31.95
C LEU A 14 6.24 -14.24 -31.55
N LEU A 15 5.01 -14.14 -31.07
CA LEU A 15 4.50 -12.90 -30.45
C LEU A 15 3.69 -13.20 -29.18
N LEU A 16 4.20 -14.09 -28.33
CA LEU A 16 3.54 -14.48 -27.07
C LEU A 16 4.51 -14.60 -25.88
N LEU A 17 5.73 -14.06 -25.97
CA LEU A 17 6.78 -14.32 -24.99
C LEU A 17 7.33 -13.12 -24.20
N LEU A 18 6.75 -11.92 -24.28
CA LEU A 18 7.33 -10.73 -23.60
C LEU A 18 6.32 -9.80 -22.93
N ALA A 19 5.22 -10.33 -22.41
CA ALA A 19 4.43 -9.61 -21.39
C ALA A 19 4.64 -10.28 -20.03
N SER A 20 5.89 -10.45 -19.61
CA SER A 20 6.14 -10.54 -18.17
C SER A 20 5.67 -9.21 -17.58
N PRO A 21 4.71 -9.20 -16.64
CA PRO A 21 4.41 -7.96 -15.95
C PRO A 21 5.70 -7.55 -15.25
N ALA A 22 6.37 -6.53 -15.78
CA ALA A 22 7.45 -5.89 -15.06
C ALA A 22 6.82 -5.48 -13.72
N ARG A 23 7.33 -6.03 -12.61
CA ARG A 23 7.00 -5.47 -11.30
C ARG A 23 7.43 -4.01 -11.38
N ALA A 24 6.48 -3.09 -11.48
CA ALA A 24 6.76 -1.68 -11.31
C ALA A 24 7.37 -1.58 -9.91
N GLY A 25 8.69 -1.34 -9.86
CA GLY A 25 9.37 -1.12 -8.60
C GLY A 25 8.88 0.22 -8.06
N GLY A 26 8.19 0.21 -6.93
CA GLY A 26 7.84 1.45 -6.24
C GLY A 26 9.00 2.00 -5.43
N THR A 27 8.87 3.26 -5.05
CA THR A 27 9.82 3.98 -4.20
C THR A 27 9.63 3.56 -2.75
N THR A 28 10.74 3.46 -2.01
CA THR A 28 10.69 3.32 -0.55
C THR A 28 10.91 4.68 0.10
N TYR A 29 9.93 5.13 0.86
CA TYR A 29 9.97 6.32 1.70
C TYR A 29 10.25 5.94 3.14
N PHE A 30 11.12 6.69 3.81
CA PHE A 30 11.46 6.46 5.22
C PHE A 30 10.78 7.51 6.09
N GLY A 31 9.78 7.06 6.85
CA GLY A 31 8.95 7.90 7.68
C GLY A 31 9.29 7.80 9.17
N ASN A 32 9.26 8.92 9.87
CA ASN A 32 9.34 9.03 11.31
C ASN A 32 8.08 9.74 11.84
N PRO A 33 7.89 9.85 13.17
CA PRO A 33 6.70 10.49 13.73
C PRO A 33 6.43 11.92 13.24
N GLY A 34 7.46 12.65 12.80
CA GLY A 34 7.37 14.04 12.36
C GLY A 34 7.06 14.24 10.87
N ASN A 35 7.27 13.24 10.01
CA ASN A 35 7.16 13.43 8.55
C ASN A 35 6.27 12.41 7.82
N TYR A 36 5.89 11.30 8.46
CA TYR A 36 5.27 10.17 7.75
C TYR A 36 3.96 10.55 7.06
N ARG A 37 3.18 11.51 7.56
CA ARG A 37 1.94 11.99 6.91
C ARG A 37 2.22 12.61 5.55
N ALA A 38 3.21 13.49 5.48
CA ALA A 38 3.58 14.12 4.22
C ALA A 38 4.09 13.10 3.20
N LEU A 39 4.70 12.00 3.65
CA LEU A 39 5.13 10.89 2.79
C LEU A 39 3.96 9.98 2.39
N LEU A 40 3.02 9.74 3.31
CA LEU A 40 1.82 8.94 3.08
C LEU A 40 0.99 9.52 1.93
N ASP A 41 0.83 10.84 1.89
CA ASP A 41 0.10 11.56 0.86
C ASP A 41 0.74 11.46 -0.55
N GLN A 42 1.98 10.97 -0.64
CA GLN A 42 2.71 10.82 -1.91
C GLN A 42 2.68 9.39 -2.46
N LEU A 43 2.25 8.41 -1.66
CA LEU A 43 2.38 7.01 -2.04
C LEU A 43 1.47 6.68 -3.22
N VAL A 44 2.03 5.98 -4.21
CA VAL A 44 1.29 5.39 -5.32
C VAL A 44 1.47 3.88 -5.35
N ALA A 45 0.71 3.19 -6.21
CA ALA A 45 0.77 1.74 -6.36
C ALA A 45 2.21 1.22 -6.49
N GLY A 46 2.57 0.27 -5.62
CA GLY A 46 3.90 -0.34 -5.54
C GLY A 46 4.86 0.31 -4.55
N ASP A 47 4.57 1.52 -4.06
CA ASP A 47 5.42 2.22 -3.10
C ASP A 47 5.39 1.57 -1.72
N THR A 48 6.44 1.85 -0.95
CA THR A 48 6.57 1.43 0.45
C THR A 48 6.84 2.62 1.35
N LEU A 49 6.04 2.80 2.39
CA LEU A 49 6.37 3.64 3.55
C LEU A 49 6.94 2.75 4.65
N GLN A 50 8.24 2.88 4.90
CA GLN A 50 8.91 2.24 6.03
C GLN A 50 9.01 3.22 7.19
N LEU A 51 8.30 2.89 8.27
CA LEU A 51 8.27 3.66 9.49
C LEU A 51 9.44 3.28 10.41
N GLU A 52 10.08 4.28 10.99
CA GLU A 52 11.01 4.15 12.10
C GLU A 52 10.27 3.75 13.38
N ALA A 53 11.01 3.27 14.38
CA ALA A 53 10.45 3.07 15.71
C ALA A 53 10.08 4.42 16.35
N GLY A 54 9.00 4.44 17.13
CA GLY A 54 8.57 5.63 17.85
C GLY A 54 7.06 5.70 18.02
N ASP A 55 6.63 6.74 18.74
CA ASP A 55 5.21 7.00 19.00
C ASP A 55 4.63 7.94 17.95
N TYR A 56 3.62 7.46 17.24
CA TYR A 56 2.89 8.16 16.18
C TYR A 56 1.58 8.68 16.75
N LEU A 57 1.55 9.99 17.00
CA LEU A 57 0.46 10.68 17.74
C LEU A 57 -0.63 11.25 16.85
N SER A 58 -0.48 11.12 15.55
CA SER A 58 -1.49 11.48 14.57
C SER A 58 -1.81 10.15 13.89
N GLY A 59 -3.05 9.69 13.75
CA GLY A 59 -3.31 8.33 13.24
C GLY A 59 -2.78 8.09 11.82
N LEU A 60 -3.14 6.97 11.22
CA LEU A 60 -2.79 6.55 9.87
C LEU A 60 -4.05 6.60 8.96
N PRO A 61 -4.40 7.79 8.42
CA PRO A 61 -5.49 7.92 7.47
C PRO A 61 -5.03 7.48 6.07
N ILE A 62 -5.74 6.52 5.50
CA ILE A 62 -5.47 5.95 4.18
C ILE A 62 -6.72 6.24 3.34
N ASP A 63 -6.71 7.39 2.66
CA ASP A 63 -7.87 7.94 1.96
C ASP A 63 -7.54 8.10 0.48
N GLU A 64 -8.42 7.61 -0.40
CA GLU A 64 -8.25 7.64 -1.87
C GLU A 64 -6.94 6.98 -2.36
N MET A 65 -6.47 5.96 -1.64
CA MET A 65 -5.21 5.25 -1.94
C MET A 65 -5.48 3.90 -2.60
N HIS A 66 -5.02 3.74 -3.85
CA HIS A 66 -5.26 2.54 -4.64
C HIS A 66 -3.95 1.90 -5.13
N GLY A 67 -3.56 0.80 -4.50
CA GLY A 67 -2.61 -0.14 -5.07
C GLY A 67 -3.23 -1.01 -6.16
N THR A 68 -2.51 -2.03 -6.60
CA THR A 68 -3.05 -3.10 -7.45
C THR A 68 -2.63 -4.47 -6.93
N ALA A 69 -3.29 -5.54 -7.38
CA ALA A 69 -2.92 -6.90 -7.02
C ALA A 69 -1.44 -7.23 -7.31
N ALA A 70 -0.86 -6.64 -8.36
CA ALA A 70 0.54 -6.83 -8.73
C ALA A 70 1.51 -5.87 -8.01
N ALA A 71 1.00 -4.71 -7.56
CA ALA A 71 1.77 -3.63 -6.95
C ALA A 71 0.96 -2.98 -5.81
N PRO A 72 0.83 -3.64 -4.65
CA PRO A 72 0.15 -3.06 -3.51
C PRO A 72 0.95 -1.90 -2.92
N ILE A 73 0.29 -0.98 -2.21
CA ILE A 73 0.97 0.01 -1.38
C ILE A 73 1.31 -0.66 -0.05
N ILE A 74 2.56 -0.53 0.39
CA ILE A 74 3.04 -1.15 1.62
C ILE A 74 3.31 -0.08 2.68
N ILE A 75 2.75 -0.24 3.87
CA ILE A 75 3.08 0.58 5.04
C ILE A 75 3.58 -0.36 6.14
N ARG A 76 4.82 -0.20 6.59
CA ARG A 76 5.40 -1.12 7.56
C ARG A 76 6.24 -0.46 8.62
N GLY A 77 6.22 -1.02 9.83
CA GLY A 77 7.18 -0.68 10.87
C GLY A 77 8.50 -1.46 10.75
N PRO A 78 9.41 -1.29 11.72
CA PRO A 78 10.68 -2.03 11.76
C PRO A 78 10.47 -3.55 11.79
N ALA A 79 11.28 -4.27 11.02
CA ALA A 79 11.22 -5.74 10.94
C ALA A 79 11.65 -6.44 12.24
N SER A 80 12.42 -5.76 13.07
CA SER A 80 12.90 -6.22 14.37
C SER A 80 13.16 -5.04 15.29
N GLY A 81 13.17 -5.27 16.60
CA GLY A 81 13.37 -4.22 17.61
C GLY A 81 12.07 -3.47 17.93
N PRO A 82 12.17 -2.26 18.51
CA PRO A 82 11.01 -1.46 18.87
C PRO A 82 10.10 -1.19 17.67
N ARG A 83 8.78 -1.21 17.88
CA ARG A 83 7.78 -1.03 16.83
C ARG A 83 7.52 0.46 16.54
N ALA A 84 6.94 0.73 15.38
CA ALA A 84 6.22 1.98 15.11
C ALA A 84 4.86 1.88 15.80
N ARG A 85 4.65 2.66 16.87
CA ARG A 85 3.49 2.56 17.74
C ARG A 85 2.53 3.71 17.50
N PHE A 86 1.35 3.43 16.96
CA PHE A 86 0.30 4.43 16.77
C PHE A 86 -0.57 4.49 18.02
N LEU A 87 -0.61 5.67 18.64
CA LEU A 87 -1.39 5.90 19.85
C LEU A 87 -2.80 6.36 19.49
N ALA A 88 -3.80 5.70 20.06
CA ALA A 88 -5.20 6.06 19.86
C ALA A 88 -5.51 7.46 20.39
N ARG A 89 -6.51 8.10 19.77
CA ARG A 89 -6.96 9.46 20.11
C ARG A 89 -8.47 9.46 20.28
N SER A 90 -8.97 10.20 21.26
CA SER A 90 -10.40 10.27 21.55
C SER A 90 -11.26 10.85 20.43
N CYS A 91 -10.67 11.60 19.49
CA CYS A 91 -11.40 12.22 18.39
C CYS A 91 -11.63 11.30 17.19
N CYS A 92 -10.81 10.25 17.04
CA CYS A 92 -10.47 9.76 15.72
C CYS A 92 -9.99 8.30 15.75
N ASN A 93 -10.24 7.57 14.66
CA ASN A 93 -9.73 6.22 14.50
C ASN A 93 -8.19 6.22 14.35
N THR A 94 -7.57 5.12 14.77
CA THR A 94 -6.10 5.02 14.77
C THR A 94 -5.58 4.73 13.37
N VAL A 95 -6.18 3.77 12.67
CA VAL A 95 -6.06 3.53 11.24
C VAL A 95 -7.44 3.68 10.62
N SER A 96 -7.59 4.54 9.62
CA SER A 96 -8.87 4.77 8.93
C SER A 96 -8.68 4.61 7.44
N PHE A 97 -9.56 3.84 6.79
CA PHE A 97 -9.59 3.66 5.35
C PHE A 97 -10.81 4.36 4.75
N GLY A 98 -10.59 5.28 3.82
CA GLY A 98 -11.63 5.83 2.97
C GLY A 98 -11.28 5.53 1.51
N ASP A 99 -12.18 4.87 0.78
CA ASP A 99 -11.98 4.49 -0.62
C ASP A 99 -10.57 3.94 -0.93
N ALA A 100 -10.15 2.87 -0.24
CA ALA A 100 -8.79 2.34 -0.34
C ALA A 100 -8.75 0.91 -0.88
N SER A 101 -7.73 0.57 -1.66
CA SER A 101 -7.58 -0.80 -2.20
C SER A 101 -6.14 -1.27 -2.31
N TYR A 102 -5.94 -2.58 -2.15
CA TYR A 102 -4.62 -3.24 -2.30
C TYR A 102 -3.53 -2.61 -1.41
N ILE A 103 -3.85 -2.46 -0.13
CA ILE A 103 -2.94 -1.92 0.89
C ILE A 103 -2.47 -3.06 1.79
N ARG A 104 -1.17 -3.11 2.11
CA ARG A 104 -0.61 -4.02 3.11
C ARG A 104 0.01 -3.24 4.25
N ILE A 105 -0.46 -3.50 5.47
CA ILE A 105 0.04 -2.88 6.69
C ILE A 105 0.54 -3.98 7.63
N PHE A 106 1.78 -3.85 8.11
CA PHE A 106 2.34 -4.84 9.02
C PHE A 106 3.45 -4.27 9.90
N ASN A 107 3.81 -5.00 10.96
CA ASN A 107 4.87 -4.61 11.90
C ASN A 107 4.59 -3.29 12.65
N LEU A 108 3.33 -2.94 12.85
CA LEU A 108 2.91 -1.80 13.66
C LEU A 108 2.41 -2.26 15.03
N GLU A 109 2.44 -1.36 16.01
CA GLU A 109 1.70 -1.50 17.25
C GLU A 109 0.56 -0.46 17.24
N LEU A 110 -0.68 -0.91 17.47
CA LEU A 110 -1.84 -0.02 17.62
C LEU A 110 -2.23 -0.01 19.09
N ASP A 111 -1.87 1.05 19.80
CA ASP A 111 -2.09 1.17 21.24
C ASP A 111 -3.37 1.98 21.51
N GLY A 112 -4.39 1.30 22.03
CA GLY A 112 -5.68 1.90 22.38
C GLY A 112 -5.64 2.87 23.56
N GLN A 113 -4.55 2.88 24.35
CA GLN A 113 -4.36 3.69 25.55
C GLN A 113 -5.50 3.58 26.60
N GLY A 114 -6.33 2.54 26.52
CA GLY A 114 -7.52 2.37 27.36
C GLY A 114 -8.62 3.41 27.10
N LEU A 115 -8.59 4.10 25.96
CA LEU A 115 -9.62 5.07 25.60
C LEU A 115 -10.93 4.37 25.22
N ALA A 116 -12.05 4.93 25.66
CA ALA A 116 -13.38 4.45 25.29
C ALA A 116 -13.79 4.98 23.91
N ASN A 117 -14.58 4.20 23.18
CA ASN A 117 -15.20 4.57 21.89
C ASN A 117 -14.19 4.98 20.79
N VAL A 118 -13.02 4.34 20.76
CA VAL A 118 -12.04 4.51 19.67
C VAL A 118 -11.91 3.21 18.89
N ASP A 119 -11.98 3.29 17.56
CA ASP A 119 -11.66 2.14 16.71
C ASP A 119 -10.16 2.15 16.40
N ALA A 120 -9.48 1.03 16.62
CA ALA A 120 -8.09 0.87 16.22
C ALA A 120 -7.96 0.88 14.69
N VAL A 121 -8.89 0.20 14.01
CA VAL A 121 -8.92 0.10 12.54
C VAL A 121 -10.35 0.21 12.07
N LYS A 122 -10.62 1.09 11.10
CA LYS A 122 -11.96 1.28 10.55
C LYS A 122 -11.91 1.50 9.04
N ALA A 123 -12.79 0.82 8.31
CA ALA A 123 -13.19 1.26 6.98
C ALA A 123 -14.35 2.25 7.13
N GLU A 124 -14.11 3.50 6.72
CA GLU A 124 -15.07 4.58 6.80
C GLU A 124 -16.15 4.44 5.72
N SER A 125 -17.33 5.00 5.96
CA SER A 125 -18.42 5.00 4.97
C SER A 125 -18.32 6.15 3.95
N THR A 126 -17.18 6.85 3.89
CA THR A 126 -17.03 8.14 3.19
C THR A 126 -16.57 8.02 1.74
N GLY A 127 -16.45 6.81 1.19
CA GLY A 127 -15.95 6.55 -0.17
C GLY A 127 -16.76 5.52 -0.95
N ALA A 128 -16.31 5.16 -2.16
CA ALA A 128 -16.98 4.12 -2.95
C ALA A 128 -16.79 2.74 -2.32
N PHE A 129 -15.56 2.21 -2.28
CA PHE A 129 -15.29 0.88 -1.73
C PHE A 129 -13.89 0.77 -1.12
N THR A 130 -13.81 0.32 0.14
CA THR A 130 -12.57 -0.19 0.70
C THR A 130 -12.52 -1.70 0.55
N HIS A 131 -11.50 -2.24 -0.12
CA HIS A 131 -11.36 -3.67 -0.38
C HIS A 131 -9.89 -4.10 -0.52
N ASP A 132 -9.61 -5.41 -0.50
CA ASP A 132 -8.24 -5.93 -0.68
C ASP A 132 -7.19 -5.32 0.28
N ILE A 133 -7.54 -5.26 1.57
CA ILE A 133 -6.66 -4.76 2.63
C ILE A 133 -6.07 -5.94 3.41
N TRP A 134 -4.75 -5.95 3.60
CA TRP A 134 -4.05 -6.89 4.47
C TRP A 134 -3.47 -6.16 5.67
N LEU A 135 -3.78 -6.65 6.87
CA LEU A 135 -3.26 -6.15 8.14
C LEU A 135 -2.67 -7.34 8.93
N GLU A 136 -1.42 -7.22 9.38
CA GLU A 136 -0.67 -8.27 10.10
C GLU A 136 0.01 -7.75 11.38
#